data_AF-A0A7W0HMP4-F1
#
_entry.id   AF-A0A7W0HMP4-F1
#
_cell.length_a   1.000
_cell.length_b   1.000
_cell.length_c   1.000
_cell.angle_alpha   90.00
_cell.angle_beta   90.00
_cell.angle_gamma   90.00
#
_symmetry.space_group_name_H-M   'P 1'
#
loop_
_entity.id
_entity.type
_entity.pdbx_description
1 polymer ?
#
loop_
_entity_poly.entity_id
_entity_poly.type
_entity_poly.pdbx_seq_one_letter_code
_entity_poly.pdbx_strand_id
1 'polypeptide(L)'
;MPTYGHELKFGVFLTPTPDRVLPLAQLADGEGLDLVTVQDHPYHPAFLDAWTLAAVIAARTERVHVSLNVANLPLRPPAVLAKSVATLDLLTGGRAELGLGAGAMPDGVAMLGGPRRSPGEAVAALEEAIELIRALWTPGQPVTFEGEHYRLEGAPPGPIPPHRPRIWVGALKPRMLRLVGRLGDGWWPSESYVPPERLAEANKIIDEAALEAGRSPQDVRRLYNVGRHQGSAAEWAERLAGLNLTYGMGTFVLADDDPRTIQLFAAEVAPAVRELIESEQDAPAGEPEAPAAHESATIATPAPGVRLSGERAWDESTRPTAPVPAGARPLTHQEQAAGQHLVDVHDHLRSELEQVRDLIEQVVASRLSAGQARAAINRMTMRQNDWTLGAYCSAYCRVVTTHHTLEDQSLFPRLRRADPGLTPVLTRLEEEHHVIHGILERVDQALVATVESPDGLDLLRAEVDLLTDALLSHLSYEERELVEPLSRVGF
;
A
#
# COMPACT_ATOMS: atom_id res chain seq x y z
N MET A 1 -4.87 18.08 -8.73
CA MET A 1 -4.80 16.67 -8.29
C MET A 1 -5.07 15.78 -9.50
N PRO A 2 -4.42 14.63 -9.68
CA PRO A 2 -4.71 13.77 -10.82
C PRO A 2 -6.01 13.00 -10.55
N THR A 3 -7.15 13.64 -10.77
CA THR A 3 -8.39 12.89 -10.98
C THR A 3 -8.32 12.33 -12.40
N TYR A 4 -8.01 11.04 -12.53
CA TYR A 4 -7.98 10.37 -13.85
C TYR A 4 -9.38 10.23 -14.50
N GLY A 5 -10.43 10.79 -13.88
CA GLY A 5 -11.78 10.87 -14.44
C GLY A 5 -12.55 9.55 -14.47
N HIS A 6 -12.03 8.52 -13.79
CA HIS A 6 -12.65 7.21 -13.75
C HIS A 6 -13.73 7.12 -12.68
N GLU A 7 -14.89 6.60 -13.04
CA GLU A 7 -15.92 6.16 -12.08
C GLU A 7 -15.31 5.23 -11.03
N LEU A 8 -15.64 5.43 -9.75
CA LEU A 8 -15.18 4.57 -8.67
C LEU A 8 -15.77 3.16 -8.80
N LYS A 9 -14.94 2.14 -8.60
CA LYS A 9 -15.37 0.74 -8.55
C LYS A 9 -14.90 0.04 -7.29
N PHE A 10 -15.71 -0.88 -6.77
CA PHE A 10 -15.42 -1.65 -5.58
C PHE A 10 -15.55 -3.13 -5.88
N GLY A 11 -14.64 -3.94 -5.35
CA GLY A 11 -14.66 -5.38 -5.60
C GLY A 11 -14.03 -6.18 -4.48
N VAL A 12 -14.00 -7.49 -4.68
CA VAL A 12 -13.37 -8.45 -3.77
C VAL A 12 -12.33 -9.30 -4.46
N PHE A 13 -11.28 -9.63 -3.72
CA PHE A 13 -10.26 -10.59 -4.09
C PHE A 13 -10.41 -11.81 -3.18
N LEU A 14 -10.96 -12.88 -3.75
CA LEU A 14 -11.33 -14.10 -3.06
C LEU A 14 -10.27 -15.19 -3.22
N THR A 15 -10.03 -15.94 -2.16
CA THR A 15 -9.15 -17.11 -2.24
C THR A 15 -9.85 -18.23 -3.02
N PRO A 16 -9.22 -18.82 -4.07
CA PRO A 16 -9.84 -19.80 -4.96
C PRO A 16 -9.90 -21.21 -4.34
N THR A 17 -10.53 -21.34 -3.18
CA THR A 17 -10.76 -22.63 -2.49
C THR A 17 -12.22 -23.08 -2.66
N PRO A 18 -12.49 -24.39 -2.78
CA PRO A 18 -13.81 -24.91 -3.15
C PRO A 18 -14.94 -24.56 -2.17
N ASP A 19 -14.64 -24.47 -0.87
CA ASP A 19 -15.68 -24.40 0.15
C ASP A 19 -16.32 -23.02 0.31
N ARG A 20 -15.60 -21.94 -0.04
CA ARG A 20 -16.00 -20.57 0.30
C ARG A 20 -16.18 -19.65 -0.90
N VAL A 21 -15.48 -19.89 -2.01
CA VAL A 21 -15.37 -18.89 -3.08
C VAL A 21 -16.70 -18.59 -3.77
N LEU A 22 -17.54 -19.59 -4.03
CA LEU A 22 -18.81 -19.39 -4.73
C LEU A 22 -19.85 -18.64 -3.86
N PRO A 23 -20.11 -19.03 -2.59
CA PRO A 23 -20.97 -18.23 -1.72
C PRO A 23 -20.51 -16.77 -1.55
N LEU A 24 -19.19 -16.55 -1.42
CA LEU A 24 -18.65 -15.19 -1.29
C LEU A 24 -18.79 -14.36 -2.58
N ALA A 25 -18.62 -14.98 -3.75
CA ALA A 25 -18.86 -14.30 -5.02
C ALA A 25 -20.32 -13.91 -5.21
N GLN A 26 -21.26 -14.77 -4.82
CA GLN A 26 -22.69 -14.46 -4.85
C GLN A 26 -23.08 -13.39 -3.83
N LEU A 27 -22.46 -13.40 -2.65
CA LEU A 27 -22.60 -12.33 -1.67
C LEU A 27 -22.15 -10.98 -2.25
N ALA A 28 -20.93 -10.92 -2.80
CA ALA A 28 -20.41 -9.70 -3.43
C ALA A 28 -21.34 -9.15 -4.53
N ASP A 29 -21.89 -10.05 -5.35
CA ASP A 29 -22.87 -9.70 -6.39
C ASP A 29 -24.18 -9.15 -5.83
N GLY A 30 -24.72 -9.79 -4.78
CA GLY A 30 -25.94 -9.37 -4.11
C GLY A 30 -25.83 -8.07 -3.32
N GLU A 31 -24.66 -7.79 -2.74
CA GLU A 31 -24.34 -6.52 -2.06
C GLU A 31 -23.99 -5.39 -3.04
N GLY A 32 -23.98 -5.67 -4.35
CA GLY A 32 -23.84 -4.65 -5.39
C GLY A 32 -22.42 -4.22 -5.70
N LEU A 33 -21.40 -5.00 -5.31
CA LEU A 33 -20.02 -4.76 -5.74
C LEU A 33 -19.87 -4.88 -7.26
N ASP A 34 -18.85 -4.22 -7.82
CA ASP A 34 -18.61 -4.13 -9.26
C ASP A 34 -17.76 -5.29 -9.79
N LEU A 35 -16.93 -5.90 -8.93
CA LEU A 35 -15.88 -6.82 -9.35
C LEU A 35 -15.67 -7.98 -8.37
N VAL A 36 -15.60 -9.20 -8.89
CA VAL A 36 -15.12 -10.39 -8.18
C VAL A 36 -13.84 -10.89 -8.84
N THR A 37 -12.81 -11.13 -8.04
CA THR A 37 -11.48 -11.48 -8.54
C THR A 37 -10.88 -12.63 -7.77
N VAL A 38 -10.06 -13.44 -8.44
CA VAL A 38 -9.38 -14.60 -7.84
C VAL A 38 -7.95 -14.70 -8.35
N GLN A 39 -7.05 -15.22 -7.53
CA GLN A 39 -5.63 -15.34 -7.90
C GLN A 39 -5.38 -16.56 -8.78
N ASP A 40 -4.42 -16.43 -9.70
CA ASP A 40 -4.02 -17.54 -10.59
C ASP A 40 -2.66 -18.10 -10.18
N HIS A 41 -2.67 -19.07 -9.27
CA HIS A 41 -1.48 -19.81 -8.84
C HIS A 41 -1.66 -21.31 -9.09
N PRO A 42 -1.60 -21.79 -10.35
CA PRO A 42 -1.90 -23.19 -10.69
C PRO A 42 -1.01 -24.23 -9.98
N TYR A 43 0.16 -23.81 -9.50
CA TYR A 43 1.11 -24.64 -8.75
C TYR A 43 0.76 -24.78 -7.26
N HIS A 44 -0.23 -24.06 -6.76
CA HIS A 44 -0.65 -24.16 -5.37
C HIS A 44 -1.72 -25.25 -5.22
N PRO A 45 -1.43 -26.37 -4.51
CA PRO A 45 -2.27 -27.57 -4.56
C PRO A 45 -3.66 -27.40 -3.93
N ALA A 46 -3.84 -26.40 -3.06
CA ALA A 46 -5.14 -26.12 -2.43
C ALA A 46 -6.06 -25.21 -3.28
N PHE A 47 -5.55 -24.65 -4.38
CA PHE A 47 -6.29 -23.69 -5.20
C PHE A 47 -6.90 -24.37 -6.42
N LEU A 48 -8.11 -23.92 -6.77
CA LEU A 48 -8.81 -24.31 -7.99
C LEU A 48 -8.15 -23.65 -9.21
N ASP A 49 -8.39 -24.23 -10.40
CA ASP A 49 -8.03 -23.57 -11.65
C ASP A 49 -8.82 -22.26 -11.80
N ALA A 50 -8.11 -21.14 -11.88
CA ALA A 50 -8.70 -19.82 -11.77
C ALA A 50 -9.65 -19.46 -12.94
N TRP A 51 -9.35 -19.90 -14.17
CA TRP A 51 -10.22 -19.64 -15.33
C TRP A 51 -11.48 -20.49 -15.33
N THR A 52 -11.36 -21.76 -14.95
CA THR A 52 -12.53 -22.64 -14.74
C THR A 52 -13.42 -22.05 -13.66
N LEU A 53 -12.84 -21.61 -12.55
CA LEU A 53 -13.56 -20.98 -11.46
C LEU A 53 -14.22 -19.65 -11.89
N ALA A 54 -13.51 -18.79 -12.64
CA ALA A 54 -14.05 -17.54 -13.16
C ALA A 54 -15.32 -17.75 -14.02
N ALA A 55 -15.31 -18.78 -14.88
CA ALA A 55 -16.49 -19.14 -15.66
C ALA A 55 -17.67 -19.59 -14.79
N VAL A 56 -17.42 -20.36 -13.72
CA VAL A 56 -18.46 -20.79 -12.77
C VAL A 56 -18.98 -19.59 -11.96
N ILE A 57 -18.11 -18.71 -11.47
CA ILE A 57 -18.52 -17.49 -10.77
C ILE A 57 -19.43 -16.66 -11.67
N ALA A 58 -18.99 -16.39 -12.90
CA ALA A 58 -19.75 -15.60 -13.87
C ALA A 58 -21.13 -16.19 -14.18
N ALA A 59 -21.25 -17.52 -14.24
CA ALA A 59 -22.52 -18.21 -14.45
C ALA A 59 -23.43 -18.22 -13.20
N ARG A 60 -22.89 -17.92 -12.02
CA ARG A 60 -23.58 -17.95 -10.72
C ARG A 60 -23.89 -16.55 -10.17
N THR A 61 -23.48 -15.51 -10.88
CA THR A 61 -23.69 -14.08 -10.57
C THR A 61 -24.29 -13.36 -11.77
N GLU A 62 -24.96 -12.23 -11.50
CA GLU A 62 -25.72 -11.50 -12.51
C GLU A 62 -25.06 -10.17 -12.92
N ARG A 63 -24.37 -9.49 -12.00
CA ARG A 63 -23.91 -8.10 -12.17
C ARG A 63 -22.40 -7.94 -12.17
N VAL A 64 -21.70 -8.59 -11.24
CA VAL A 64 -20.25 -8.39 -11.05
C VAL A 64 -19.47 -8.69 -12.31
N HIS A 65 -18.48 -7.84 -12.59
CA HIS A 65 -17.39 -8.19 -13.50
C HIS A 65 -16.51 -9.26 -12.85
N VAL A 66 -15.92 -10.13 -13.66
CA VAL A 66 -15.02 -11.21 -13.22
C VAL A 66 -13.66 -11.04 -13.88
N SER A 67 -12.60 -11.14 -13.07
CA SER A 67 -11.22 -11.05 -13.53
C SER A 67 -10.29 -11.91 -12.71
N LEU A 68 -9.18 -12.34 -13.30
CA LEU A 68 -8.08 -12.93 -12.54
C LEU A 68 -7.22 -11.80 -11.94
N ASN A 69 -6.70 -11.99 -10.74
CA ASN A 69 -5.87 -11.02 -10.01
C ASN A 69 -4.51 -11.63 -9.62
N VAL A 70 -3.54 -11.69 -10.52
CA VAL A 70 -3.67 -11.56 -11.99
C VAL A 70 -3.36 -12.90 -12.66
N ALA A 71 -3.79 -13.08 -13.91
CA ALA A 71 -3.51 -14.29 -14.69
C ALA A 71 -1.99 -14.56 -14.80
N ASN A 72 -1.60 -15.82 -14.64
CA ASN A 72 -0.21 -16.25 -14.73
C ASN A 72 0.16 -16.51 -16.20
N LEU A 73 0.57 -15.47 -16.92
CA LEU A 73 0.86 -15.56 -18.36
C LEU A 73 1.79 -16.72 -18.76
N PRO A 74 2.89 -17.02 -18.04
CA PRO A 74 3.74 -18.16 -18.38
C PRO A 74 3.04 -19.52 -18.45
N LEU A 75 1.92 -19.70 -17.73
CA LEU A 75 1.12 -20.94 -17.74
C LEU A 75 -0.19 -20.80 -18.54
N ARG A 76 -0.45 -19.64 -19.15
CA ARG A 76 -1.66 -19.34 -19.91
C ARG A 76 -1.27 -18.81 -21.29
N PRO A 77 -1.10 -19.67 -22.33
CA PRO A 77 -0.70 -19.23 -23.66
C PRO A 77 -1.59 -18.07 -24.17
N PRO A 78 -1.03 -16.95 -24.65
CA PRO A 78 -1.78 -15.71 -24.84
C PRO A 78 -2.90 -15.82 -25.87
N ALA A 79 -2.73 -16.64 -26.92
CA ALA A 79 -3.79 -16.90 -27.89
C ALA A 79 -5.00 -17.64 -27.28
N VAL A 80 -4.74 -18.60 -26.38
CA VAL A 80 -5.79 -19.32 -25.66
C VAL A 80 -6.44 -18.38 -24.64
N LEU A 81 -5.63 -17.57 -23.94
CA LEU A 81 -6.11 -16.58 -22.99
C LEU A 81 -7.04 -15.55 -23.66
N ALA A 82 -6.67 -15.03 -24.83
CA ALA A 82 -7.51 -14.14 -25.64
C ALA A 82 -8.88 -14.78 -25.92
N LYS A 83 -8.88 -16.04 -26.35
CA LYS A 83 -10.12 -16.78 -26.64
C LYS A 83 -10.97 -17.02 -25.39
N SER A 84 -10.35 -17.37 -24.27
CA SER A 84 -11.07 -17.60 -22.99
C SER A 84 -11.77 -16.33 -22.52
N VAL A 85 -11.06 -15.20 -22.49
CA VAL A 85 -11.63 -13.90 -22.05
C VAL A 85 -12.75 -13.47 -22.98
N ALA A 86 -12.55 -13.51 -24.30
CA ALA A 86 -13.58 -13.09 -25.25
C ALA A 86 -14.82 -14.00 -25.21
N THR A 87 -14.62 -15.31 -24.98
CA THR A 87 -15.74 -16.25 -24.78
C THR A 87 -16.53 -15.88 -23.53
N LEU A 88 -15.85 -15.61 -22.42
CA LEU A 88 -16.53 -15.23 -21.19
C LEU A 88 -17.24 -13.87 -21.33
N ASP A 89 -16.63 -12.91 -22.02
CA ASP A 89 -17.25 -11.60 -22.32
C ASP A 89 -18.58 -11.78 -23.08
N LEU A 90 -18.58 -12.60 -24.14
CA LEU A 90 -19.77 -12.92 -24.92
C LEU A 90 -20.85 -13.61 -24.09
N LEU A 91 -20.48 -14.59 -23.27
CA LEU A 91 -21.43 -15.36 -22.47
C LEU A 91 -22.03 -14.54 -21.33
N THR A 92 -21.27 -13.57 -20.81
CA THR A 92 -21.69 -12.74 -19.68
C THR A 92 -22.31 -11.41 -20.08
N GLY A 93 -22.25 -11.06 -21.36
CA GLY A 93 -22.73 -9.78 -21.88
C GLY A 93 -21.83 -8.61 -21.50
N GLY A 94 -20.51 -8.81 -21.40
CA GLY A 94 -19.55 -7.72 -21.13
C GLY A 94 -18.90 -7.70 -19.76
N ARG A 95 -19.04 -8.78 -18.96
CA ARG A 95 -18.57 -8.80 -17.56
C ARG A 95 -17.20 -9.45 -17.38
N ALA A 96 -16.45 -9.70 -18.45
CA ALA A 96 -15.12 -10.31 -18.36
C ALA A 96 -14.01 -9.25 -18.51
N GLU A 97 -13.03 -9.28 -17.63
CA GLU A 97 -11.83 -8.43 -17.69
C GLU A 97 -10.58 -9.29 -17.59
N LEU A 98 -9.43 -8.77 -18.06
CA LEU A 98 -8.17 -9.50 -18.03
C LEU A 98 -7.16 -8.81 -17.11
N GLY A 99 -7.07 -9.25 -15.87
CA GLY A 99 -5.87 -9.02 -15.06
C GLY A 99 -4.73 -9.91 -15.54
N LEU A 100 -3.58 -9.33 -15.86
CA LEU A 100 -2.43 -10.02 -16.46
C LEU A 100 -1.12 -9.71 -15.73
N GLY A 101 -0.30 -10.74 -15.49
CA GLY A 101 1.02 -10.61 -14.88
C GLY A 101 2.07 -11.50 -15.52
N ALA A 102 3.34 -11.16 -15.31
CA ALA A 102 4.48 -11.87 -15.86
C ALA A 102 4.79 -13.22 -15.17
N GLY A 103 4.05 -13.57 -14.10
CA GLY A 103 4.25 -14.78 -13.28
C GLY A 103 5.22 -14.54 -12.11
N ALA A 104 4.69 -14.41 -10.89
CA ALA A 104 5.47 -14.02 -9.71
C ALA A 104 6.36 -15.11 -9.10
N MET A 105 6.11 -16.39 -9.42
CA MET A 105 6.82 -17.55 -8.86
C MET A 105 7.47 -18.39 -9.97
N PRO A 106 8.70 -18.06 -10.40
CA PRO A 106 9.38 -18.75 -11.50
C PRO A 106 9.53 -20.25 -11.29
N ASP A 107 9.80 -20.69 -10.06
CA ASP A 107 9.95 -22.12 -9.75
C ASP A 107 8.62 -22.86 -9.82
N GLY A 108 7.52 -22.26 -9.36
CA GLY A 108 6.18 -22.83 -9.51
C GLY A 108 5.74 -22.93 -10.97
N VAL A 109 6.08 -21.91 -11.78
CA VAL A 109 5.87 -21.93 -13.23
C VAL A 109 6.66 -23.07 -13.89
N ALA A 110 7.95 -23.18 -13.58
CA ALA A 110 8.81 -24.22 -14.15
C ALA A 110 8.38 -25.64 -13.73
N MET A 111 7.90 -25.80 -12.50
CA MET A 111 7.38 -27.07 -11.99
C MET A 111 6.20 -27.61 -12.82
N LEU A 112 5.38 -26.71 -13.38
CA LEU A 112 4.25 -27.06 -14.25
C LEU A 112 4.59 -26.99 -15.75
N GLY A 113 5.89 -26.96 -16.10
CA GLY A 113 6.36 -26.97 -17.48
C GLY A 113 6.32 -25.61 -18.19
N GLY A 114 6.08 -24.53 -17.46
CA GLY A 114 6.20 -23.17 -17.99
C GLY A 114 7.65 -22.74 -18.20
N PRO A 115 7.89 -21.69 -19.01
CA PRO A 115 9.24 -21.24 -19.33
C PRO A 115 9.93 -20.58 -18.13
N ARG A 116 11.23 -20.86 -17.96
CA ARG A 116 12.10 -20.07 -17.08
C ARG A 116 12.60 -18.84 -17.84
N ARG A 117 12.03 -17.68 -17.52
CA ARG A 117 12.43 -16.39 -18.10
C ARG A 117 13.24 -15.58 -17.10
N SER A 118 14.27 -14.90 -17.57
CA SER A 118 14.85 -13.79 -16.83
C SER A 118 13.80 -12.69 -16.61
N PRO A 119 13.99 -11.77 -15.63
CA PRO A 119 13.08 -10.66 -15.45
C PRO A 119 12.88 -9.82 -16.72
N GLY A 120 13.93 -9.64 -17.53
CA GLY A 120 13.85 -8.87 -18.78
C GLY A 120 12.99 -9.55 -19.84
N GLU A 121 13.19 -10.85 -20.05
CA GLU A 121 12.38 -11.67 -20.97
C GLU A 121 10.93 -11.79 -20.49
N ALA A 122 10.69 -11.83 -19.18
CA ALA A 122 9.34 -11.90 -18.64
C ALA A 122 8.52 -10.63 -18.97
N VAL A 123 9.15 -9.45 -18.92
CA VAL A 123 8.52 -8.20 -19.34
C VAL A 123 8.32 -8.16 -20.85
N ALA A 124 9.31 -8.56 -21.65
CA ALA A 124 9.20 -8.59 -23.11
C ALA A 124 8.11 -9.57 -23.59
N ALA A 125 8.02 -10.75 -22.98
CA ALA A 125 6.94 -11.70 -23.26
C ALA A 125 5.57 -11.12 -22.89
N LEU A 126 5.46 -10.41 -21.78
CA LEU A 126 4.20 -9.76 -21.41
C LEU A 126 3.78 -8.68 -22.42
N GLU A 127 4.74 -7.89 -22.91
CA GLU A 127 4.53 -6.90 -23.97
C GLU A 127 3.98 -7.56 -25.25
N GLU A 128 4.65 -8.59 -25.77
CA GLU A 128 4.19 -9.35 -26.93
C GLU A 128 2.81 -9.97 -26.71
N ALA A 129 2.55 -10.51 -25.52
CA ALA A 129 1.27 -11.11 -25.19
C ALA A 129 0.12 -10.11 -25.26
N ILE A 130 0.31 -8.88 -24.76
CA ILE A 130 -0.72 -7.83 -24.80
C ILE A 130 -1.05 -7.45 -26.25
N GLU A 131 -0.04 -7.27 -27.10
CA GLU A 131 -0.21 -6.94 -28.51
C GLU A 131 -0.93 -8.07 -29.26
N LEU A 132 -0.49 -9.32 -29.06
CA LEU A 132 -1.09 -10.52 -29.65
C LEU A 132 -2.55 -10.69 -29.23
N ILE A 133 -2.87 -10.55 -27.94
CA ILE A 133 -4.24 -10.65 -27.42
C ILE A 133 -5.14 -9.60 -28.08
N ARG A 134 -4.68 -8.35 -28.16
CA ARG A 134 -5.43 -7.26 -28.81
C ARG A 134 -5.64 -7.50 -30.29
N ALA A 135 -4.63 -8.04 -30.98
CA ALA A 135 -4.76 -8.42 -32.39
C ALA A 135 -5.85 -9.48 -32.58
N LEU A 136 -5.93 -10.49 -31.71
CA LEU A 136 -6.96 -11.53 -31.77
C LEU A 136 -8.37 -11.05 -31.41
N TRP A 137 -8.51 -9.97 -30.64
CA TRP A 137 -9.81 -9.34 -30.35
C TRP A 137 -10.24 -8.32 -31.41
N THR A 138 -9.38 -7.99 -32.37
CA THR A 138 -9.69 -7.02 -33.42
C THR A 138 -10.26 -7.74 -34.65
N PRO A 139 -11.47 -7.41 -35.11
CA PRO A 139 -12.03 -8.01 -36.32
C PRO A 139 -11.18 -7.63 -37.54
N GLY A 140 -10.88 -8.59 -38.40
CA GLY A 140 -10.05 -8.32 -39.57
C GLY A 140 -9.45 -9.57 -40.21
N GLN A 141 -8.31 -9.35 -40.87
CA GLN A 141 -7.54 -10.42 -41.52
C GLN A 141 -6.96 -11.39 -40.48
N PRO A 142 -6.65 -12.64 -40.88
CA PRO A 142 -5.92 -13.56 -40.03
C PRO A 142 -4.64 -12.93 -39.47
N VAL A 143 -4.42 -13.11 -38.17
CA VAL A 143 -3.29 -12.56 -37.42
C VAL A 143 -2.06 -13.43 -37.63
N THR A 144 -1.02 -12.82 -38.20
CA THR A 144 0.35 -13.36 -38.14
C THR A 144 1.13 -12.48 -37.17
N PHE A 145 1.78 -13.12 -36.20
CA PHE A 145 2.55 -12.45 -35.15
C PHE A 145 3.91 -13.14 -35.05
N GLU A 146 4.99 -12.39 -35.22
CA GLU A 146 6.37 -12.90 -35.19
C GLU A 146 7.15 -12.23 -34.05
N GLY A 147 6.83 -12.61 -32.82
CA GLY A 147 7.57 -12.19 -31.62
C GLY A 147 8.73 -13.12 -31.28
N GLU A 148 9.57 -12.69 -30.35
CA GLU A 148 10.66 -13.49 -29.78
C GLU A 148 10.11 -14.59 -28.86
N HIS A 149 9.00 -14.33 -28.18
CA HIS A 149 8.41 -15.25 -27.22
C HIS A 149 7.14 -15.94 -27.71
N TYR A 150 6.38 -15.30 -28.60
CA TYR A 150 5.14 -15.85 -29.14
C TYR A 150 5.07 -15.72 -30.66
N ARG A 151 4.51 -16.74 -31.31
CA ARG A 151 4.33 -16.78 -32.77
C ARG A 151 2.92 -17.24 -33.13
N LEU A 152 2.29 -16.56 -34.09
CA LEU A 152 1.06 -16.97 -34.76
C LEU A 152 1.26 -16.91 -36.27
N GLU A 153 0.65 -17.85 -36.98
CA GLU A 153 0.70 -17.91 -38.45
C GLU A 153 -0.72 -18.01 -39.00
N GLY A 154 -1.24 -16.89 -39.51
CA GLY A 154 -2.58 -16.83 -40.10
C GLY A 154 -3.71 -17.24 -39.14
N ALA A 155 -3.61 -16.92 -37.86
CA ALA A 155 -4.63 -17.26 -36.86
C ALA A 155 -5.88 -16.38 -37.06
N PRO A 156 -7.08 -16.95 -37.33
CA PRO A 156 -8.29 -16.14 -37.44
C PRO A 156 -8.57 -15.41 -36.12
N PRO A 157 -8.84 -14.08 -36.14
CA PRO A 157 -9.21 -13.39 -34.93
C PRO A 157 -10.55 -13.90 -34.39
N GLY A 158 -10.70 -13.83 -33.07
CA GLY A 158 -11.96 -14.06 -32.38
C GLY A 158 -12.06 -15.31 -31.48
N PRO A 159 -13.23 -15.51 -30.85
CA PRO A 159 -14.46 -14.76 -31.06
C PRO A 159 -14.30 -13.28 -30.66
N ILE A 160 -14.96 -12.37 -31.38
CA ILE A 160 -14.79 -10.93 -31.16
C ILE A 160 -15.69 -10.51 -30.00
N PRO A 161 -15.13 -10.04 -28.88
CA PRO A 161 -15.95 -9.60 -27.77
C PRO A 161 -16.65 -8.27 -28.16
N PRO A 162 -17.96 -8.14 -27.94
CA PRO A 162 -18.70 -6.93 -28.29
C PRO A 162 -18.29 -5.74 -27.41
N HIS A 163 -17.85 -6.02 -26.18
CA HIS A 163 -17.21 -5.06 -25.31
C HIS A 163 -15.70 -5.28 -25.38
N ARG A 164 -14.90 -4.22 -25.36
CA ARG A 164 -13.43 -4.35 -25.36
C ARG A 164 -12.99 -4.72 -23.93
N PRO A 165 -12.61 -5.98 -23.63
CA PRO A 165 -12.17 -6.35 -22.29
C PRO A 165 -10.90 -5.58 -21.97
N ARG A 166 -10.78 -5.02 -20.77
CA ARG A 166 -9.61 -4.24 -20.38
C ARG A 166 -8.49 -5.17 -19.93
N ILE A 167 -7.26 -4.78 -20.25
CA ILE A 167 -6.06 -5.46 -19.78
C ILE A 167 -5.47 -4.67 -18.60
N TRP A 168 -5.67 -5.18 -17.39
CA TRP A 168 -5.13 -4.61 -16.16
C TRP A 168 -3.85 -5.34 -15.77
N VAL A 169 -2.75 -4.61 -15.60
CA VAL A 169 -1.43 -5.22 -15.43
C VAL A 169 -0.99 -5.13 -13.98
N GLY A 170 -0.67 -6.29 -13.39
CA GLY A 170 0.04 -6.37 -12.12
C GLY A 170 1.51 -6.01 -12.31
N ALA A 171 1.90 -4.82 -11.84
CA ALA A 171 3.24 -4.26 -12.08
C ALA A 171 3.81 -3.61 -10.82
N LEU A 172 5.10 -3.86 -10.55
CA LEU A 172 5.79 -3.35 -9.35
C LEU A 172 7.05 -2.53 -9.67
N LYS A 173 7.84 -2.93 -10.68
CA LYS A 173 9.16 -2.35 -10.97
C LYS A 173 9.07 -1.34 -12.13
N PRO A 174 9.97 -0.34 -12.23
CA PRO A 174 9.86 0.74 -13.20
C PRO A 174 9.68 0.30 -14.66
N ARG A 175 10.35 -0.77 -15.10
CA ARG A 175 10.19 -1.31 -16.46
C ARG A 175 8.76 -1.81 -16.73
N MET A 176 8.15 -2.48 -15.75
CA MET A 176 6.76 -2.93 -15.83
C MET A 176 5.78 -1.76 -15.76
N LEU A 177 6.06 -0.75 -14.92
CA LEU A 177 5.22 0.46 -14.84
C LEU A 177 5.20 1.23 -16.17
N ARG A 178 6.36 1.36 -16.84
CA ARG A 178 6.41 1.91 -18.20
C ARG A 178 5.62 1.09 -19.22
N LEU A 179 5.66 -0.25 -19.11
CA LEU A 179 4.82 -1.12 -19.94
C LEU A 179 3.32 -0.84 -19.72
N VAL A 180 2.90 -0.62 -18.46
CA VAL A 180 1.51 -0.26 -18.15
C VAL A 180 1.12 1.05 -18.83
N GLY A 181 1.94 2.11 -18.73
CA GLY A 181 1.67 3.38 -19.41
C GLY A 181 1.54 3.21 -20.93
N ARG A 182 2.45 2.45 -21.54
CA ARG A 182 2.45 2.22 -23.00
C ARG A 182 1.27 1.38 -23.49
N LEU A 183 0.95 0.27 -22.81
CA LEU A 183 0.04 -0.75 -23.35
C LEU A 183 -1.13 -1.13 -22.43
N GLY A 184 -1.04 -0.94 -21.11
CA GLY A 184 -2.08 -1.34 -20.17
C GLY A 184 -3.32 -0.45 -20.21
N ASP A 185 -4.49 -1.02 -19.96
CA ASP A 185 -5.74 -0.29 -19.70
C ASP A 185 -5.92 0.00 -18.20
N GLY A 186 -5.07 -0.59 -17.35
CA GLY A 186 -4.99 -0.26 -15.93
C GLY A 186 -3.76 -0.83 -15.23
N TRP A 187 -3.42 -0.22 -14.11
CA TRP A 187 -2.38 -0.65 -13.17
C TRP A 187 -3.04 -1.24 -11.92
N TRP A 188 -2.62 -2.44 -11.50
CA TRP A 188 -3.25 -3.15 -10.39
C TRP A 188 -2.23 -3.70 -9.37
N PRO A 189 -1.63 -2.84 -8.53
CA PRO A 189 -0.82 -3.25 -7.40
C PRO A 189 -1.67 -3.72 -6.22
N SER A 190 -1.01 -4.39 -5.28
CA SER A 190 -1.52 -4.58 -3.91
C SER A 190 -0.79 -3.67 -2.95
N GLU A 191 -1.52 -3.16 -1.97
CA GLU A 191 -0.99 -2.29 -0.91
C GLU A 191 0.23 -2.88 -0.19
N SER A 192 0.20 -4.19 0.07
CA SER A 192 1.31 -4.90 0.71
C SER A 192 2.62 -4.88 -0.09
N TYR A 193 2.56 -4.65 -1.40
CA TYR A 193 3.73 -4.57 -2.29
C TYR A 193 4.07 -3.16 -2.73
N VAL A 194 3.07 -2.29 -2.85
CA VAL A 194 3.21 -0.87 -3.19
C VAL A 194 2.33 -0.08 -2.22
N PRO A 195 2.89 0.34 -1.07
CA PRO A 195 2.15 1.11 -0.09
C PRO A 195 1.88 2.54 -0.59
N PRO A 196 0.94 3.28 0.02
CA PRO A 196 0.44 4.58 -0.47
C PRO A 196 1.54 5.59 -0.81
N GLU A 197 2.58 5.69 0.02
CA GLU A 197 3.72 6.59 -0.15
C GLU A 197 4.51 6.35 -1.45
N ARG A 198 4.41 5.14 -2.04
CA ARG A 198 5.05 4.82 -3.33
C ARG A 198 4.13 4.99 -4.53
N LEU A 199 2.84 5.30 -4.33
CA LEU A 199 1.88 5.46 -5.43
C LEU A 199 2.20 6.68 -6.30
N ALA A 200 2.65 7.79 -5.70
CA ALA A 200 2.98 9.01 -6.44
C ALA A 200 4.14 8.78 -7.44
N GLU A 201 5.22 8.14 -7.00
CA GLU A 201 6.36 7.81 -7.87
C GLU A 201 5.94 6.84 -8.99
N ALA A 202 5.16 5.81 -8.64
CA ALA A 202 4.72 4.82 -9.61
C ALA A 202 3.76 5.43 -10.66
N ASN A 203 2.82 6.27 -10.23
CA ASN A 203 1.93 7.02 -11.12
C ASN A 203 2.72 7.89 -12.08
N LYS A 204 3.73 8.61 -11.60
CA LYS A 204 4.59 9.43 -12.46
C LYS A 204 5.22 8.61 -13.59
N ILE A 205 5.78 7.44 -13.28
CA ILE A 205 6.39 6.55 -14.28
C ILE A 205 5.37 6.07 -15.31
N ILE A 206 4.14 5.74 -14.87
CA ILE A 206 3.06 5.31 -15.77
C ILE A 206 2.61 6.46 -16.67
N ASP A 207 2.40 7.64 -16.10
CA ASP A 207 1.89 8.82 -16.78
C ASP A 207 2.90 9.31 -17.84
N GLU A 208 4.18 9.39 -17.48
CA GLU A 208 5.26 9.71 -18.43
C GLU A 208 5.30 8.71 -19.59
N ALA A 209 5.23 7.40 -19.30
CA ALA A 209 5.25 6.37 -20.32
C ALA A 209 3.99 6.35 -21.21
N ALA A 210 2.82 6.72 -20.66
CA ALA A 210 1.60 6.88 -21.44
C ALA A 210 1.73 8.05 -22.42
N LEU A 211 2.22 9.20 -21.94
CA LEU A 211 2.45 10.39 -22.76
C LEU A 211 3.49 10.14 -23.85
N GLU A 212 4.60 9.48 -23.53
CA GLU A 212 5.63 9.08 -24.50
C GLU A 212 5.08 8.14 -25.59
N ALA A 213 4.07 7.32 -25.25
CA ALA A 213 3.38 6.45 -26.19
C ALA A 213 2.26 7.14 -26.97
N GLY A 214 2.04 8.44 -26.78
CA GLY A 214 0.93 9.18 -27.39
C GLY A 214 -0.45 8.84 -26.83
N ARG A 215 -0.52 8.31 -25.61
CA ARG A 215 -1.76 8.00 -24.87
C ARG A 215 -2.03 9.02 -23.79
N SER A 216 -3.29 9.13 -23.37
CA SER A 216 -3.63 9.89 -22.18
C SER A 216 -3.33 9.07 -20.92
N PRO A 217 -2.76 9.67 -19.86
CA PRO A 217 -2.71 9.03 -18.54
C PRO A 217 -4.10 8.56 -18.04
N GLN A 218 -5.17 9.25 -18.47
CA GLN A 218 -6.57 8.89 -18.19
C GLN A 218 -7.03 7.62 -18.94
N ASP A 219 -6.27 7.11 -19.90
CA ASP A 219 -6.57 5.83 -20.55
C ASP A 219 -6.13 4.63 -19.70
N VAL A 220 -5.46 4.89 -18.58
CA VAL A 220 -4.90 3.87 -17.70
C VAL A 220 -5.58 3.98 -16.34
N ARG A 221 -6.46 3.02 -16.03
CA ARG A 221 -7.15 2.98 -14.74
C ARG A 221 -6.21 2.64 -13.60
N ARG A 222 -6.43 3.21 -12.42
CA ARG A 222 -5.68 2.90 -11.19
C ARG A 222 -6.52 2.00 -10.28
N LEU A 223 -6.10 0.74 -10.14
CA LEU A 223 -6.74 -0.28 -9.30
C LEU A 223 -5.86 -0.60 -8.10
N TYR A 224 -6.44 -0.97 -6.96
CA TYR A 224 -5.67 -1.26 -5.75
C TYR A 224 -6.28 -2.40 -4.96
N ASN A 225 -5.49 -3.44 -4.68
CA ASN A 225 -5.89 -4.40 -3.67
C ASN A 225 -5.65 -3.80 -2.28
N VAL A 226 -6.73 -3.67 -1.50
CA VAL A 226 -6.72 -3.11 -0.14
C VAL A 226 -7.04 -4.20 0.87
N GLY A 227 -6.39 -4.13 2.03
CA GLY A 227 -6.74 -4.98 3.16
C GLY A 227 -7.96 -4.46 3.91
N ARG A 228 -8.46 -5.27 4.85
CA ARG A 228 -9.38 -4.83 5.89
C ARG A 228 -8.76 -3.68 6.67
N HIS A 229 -9.54 -2.62 6.92
CA HIS A 229 -9.15 -1.54 7.80
C HIS A 229 -9.56 -1.84 9.25
N GLN A 230 -8.72 -1.46 10.21
CA GLN A 230 -9.09 -1.47 11.62
C GLN A 230 -9.58 -0.09 12.01
N GLY A 231 -10.85 -0.01 12.37
CA GLY A 231 -11.54 1.25 12.62
C GLY A 231 -13.02 1.13 12.28
N SER A 232 -13.73 2.23 12.38
CA SER A 232 -15.08 2.39 11.88
C SER A 232 -15.14 2.33 10.36
N ALA A 233 -16.33 2.09 9.80
CA ALA A 233 -16.54 2.18 8.36
C ALA A 233 -16.24 3.59 7.80
N ALA A 234 -16.46 4.63 8.60
CA ALA A 234 -16.18 6.02 8.25
C ALA A 234 -14.67 6.27 8.08
N GLU A 235 -13.85 5.87 9.05
CA GLU A 235 -12.38 5.98 8.94
C GLU A 235 -11.83 5.17 7.76
N TRP A 236 -12.44 4.01 7.48
CA TRP A 236 -12.08 3.25 6.30
C TRP A 236 -12.43 4.02 5.01
N ALA A 237 -13.63 4.60 4.94
CA ALA A 237 -14.06 5.35 3.78
C ALA A 237 -13.19 6.60 3.56
N GLU A 238 -12.87 7.36 4.60
CA GLU A 238 -11.97 8.52 4.56
C GLU A 238 -10.59 8.13 4.02
N ARG A 239 -10.02 7.01 4.49
CA ARG A 239 -8.75 6.51 3.98
C ARG A 239 -8.81 6.20 2.48
N LEU A 240 -9.84 5.51 2.01
CA LEU A 240 -9.97 5.17 0.58
C LEU A 240 -10.26 6.41 -0.27
N ALA A 241 -11.06 7.35 0.23
CA ALA A 241 -11.28 8.65 -0.40
C ALA A 241 -9.96 9.42 -0.52
N GLY A 242 -9.11 9.43 0.51
CA GLY A 242 -7.77 10.00 0.47
C GLY A 242 -6.90 9.36 -0.62
N LEU A 243 -6.91 8.04 -0.75
CA LEU A 243 -6.18 7.35 -1.84
C LEU A 243 -6.66 7.78 -3.24
N ASN A 244 -7.95 8.06 -3.40
CA ASN A 244 -8.50 8.59 -4.64
C ASN A 244 -8.10 10.05 -4.88
N LEU A 245 -8.33 10.91 -3.91
CA LEU A 245 -8.10 12.36 -4.05
C LEU A 245 -6.62 12.67 -4.21
N THR A 246 -5.74 11.99 -3.46
CA THR A 246 -4.30 12.22 -3.50
C THR A 246 -3.61 11.53 -4.69
N TYR A 247 -3.94 10.27 -4.96
CA TYR A 247 -3.20 9.44 -5.92
C TYR A 247 -4.03 8.98 -7.13
N GLY A 248 -5.32 9.32 -7.20
CA GLY A 248 -6.19 8.93 -8.31
C GLY A 248 -6.58 7.46 -8.32
N MET A 249 -6.41 6.71 -7.22
CA MET A 249 -6.84 5.31 -7.14
C MET A 249 -8.37 5.23 -7.25
N GLY A 250 -8.88 4.58 -8.30
CA GLY A 250 -10.31 4.60 -8.64
C GLY A 250 -10.98 3.22 -8.62
N THR A 251 -10.26 2.16 -8.26
CA THR A 251 -10.85 0.83 -8.04
C THR A 251 -10.25 0.21 -6.81
N PHE A 252 -11.07 -0.10 -5.82
CA PHE A 252 -10.64 -0.71 -4.58
C PHE A 252 -11.12 -2.15 -4.51
N VAL A 253 -10.19 -3.10 -4.37
CA VAL A 253 -10.50 -4.53 -4.34
C VAL A 253 -10.10 -5.06 -2.97
N LEU A 254 -11.09 -5.39 -2.15
CA LEU A 254 -10.90 -5.90 -0.79
C LEU A 254 -10.33 -7.33 -0.83
N ALA A 255 -9.15 -7.52 -0.25
CA ALA A 255 -8.51 -8.83 -0.09
C ALA A 255 -8.88 -9.45 1.27
N ASP A 256 -10.10 -9.99 1.39
CA ASP A 256 -10.62 -10.60 2.62
C ASP A 256 -11.74 -11.62 2.29
N ASP A 257 -11.73 -12.78 2.94
CA ASP A 257 -12.71 -13.88 2.74
C ASP A 257 -13.79 -13.96 3.85
N ASP A 258 -13.82 -13.00 4.79
CA ASP A 258 -14.84 -12.94 5.83
C ASP A 258 -16.12 -12.28 5.26
N PRO A 259 -17.26 -13.00 5.20
CA PRO A 259 -18.51 -12.47 4.68
C PRO A 259 -18.93 -11.15 5.32
N ARG A 260 -18.69 -10.99 6.63
CA ARG A 260 -19.06 -9.78 7.37
C ARG A 260 -18.24 -8.57 6.93
N THR A 261 -16.95 -8.76 6.64
CA THR A 261 -16.12 -7.68 6.07
C THR A 261 -16.63 -7.26 4.71
N ILE A 262 -16.95 -8.23 3.86
CA ILE A 262 -17.42 -7.98 2.49
C ILE A 262 -18.72 -7.18 2.52
N GLN A 263 -19.66 -7.56 3.40
CA GLN A 263 -20.91 -6.84 3.61
C GLN A 263 -20.67 -5.41 4.12
N LEU A 264 -19.85 -5.24 5.16
CA LEU A 264 -19.51 -3.93 5.69
C LEU A 264 -18.87 -3.03 4.61
N PHE A 265 -17.95 -3.60 3.84
CA PHE A 265 -17.25 -2.89 2.77
C PHE A 265 -18.22 -2.45 1.65
N ALA A 266 -19.13 -3.32 1.25
CA ALA A 266 -20.09 -3.03 0.19
C ALA A 266 -21.21 -2.08 0.64
N ALA A 267 -21.79 -2.30 1.82
CA ALA A 267 -22.99 -1.63 2.30
C ALA A 267 -22.70 -0.28 2.98
N GLU A 268 -21.54 -0.11 3.61
CA GLU A 268 -21.21 1.10 4.37
C GLU A 268 -20.01 1.85 3.79
N VAL A 269 -18.89 1.15 3.55
CA VAL A 269 -17.65 1.82 3.15
C VAL A 269 -17.73 2.35 1.72
N ALA A 270 -18.12 1.52 0.75
CA ALA A 270 -18.15 1.92 -0.66
C ALA A 270 -19.07 3.12 -0.94
N PRO A 271 -20.31 3.20 -0.40
CA PRO A 271 -21.16 4.39 -0.52
C PRO A 271 -20.54 5.62 0.13
N ALA A 272 -19.99 5.49 1.35
CA ALA A 272 -19.36 6.59 2.06
C ALA A 272 -18.15 7.16 1.30
N VAL A 273 -17.34 6.31 0.65
CA VAL A 273 -16.23 6.78 -0.22
C VAL A 273 -16.75 7.62 -1.38
N ARG A 274 -17.86 7.21 -2.00
CA ARG A 274 -18.49 7.97 -3.09
C ARG A 274 -18.98 9.32 -2.60
N GLU A 275 -19.72 9.34 -1.50
CA GLU A 275 -20.24 10.58 -0.88
C GLU A 275 -19.12 11.54 -0.51
N LEU A 276 -18.03 11.05 0.10
CA LEU A 276 -16.87 11.89 0.44
C LEU A 276 -16.24 12.52 -0.80
N ILE A 277 -15.99 11.73 -1.85
CA ILE A 277 -15.38 12.24 -3.09
C ILE A 277 -16.31 13.20 -3.84
N GLU A 278 -17.62 12.90 -3.89
CA GLU A 278 -18.63 13.78 -4.49
C GLU A 278 -18.71 15.11 -3.73
N SER A 279 -18.71 15.08 -2.39
CA SER A 279 -18.75 16.30 -1.57
C SER A 279 -17.55 17.22 -1.79
N GLU A 280 -16.36 16.66 -2.04
CA GLU A 280 -15.15 17.39 -2.37
C GLU A 280 -15.15 17.93 -3.82
N GLN A 281 -15.89 17.30 -4.72
CA GLN A 281 -16.02 17.72 -6.13
C GLN A 281 -17.15 18.73 -6.36
N ASP A 282 -18.25 18.60 -5.63
CA ASP A 282 -19.44 19.47 -5.67
C ASP A 282 -19.33 20.68 -4.72
N ALA A 283 -18.33 20.68 -3.84
CA ALA A 283 -17.89 21.92 -3.20
C ALA A 283 -17.70 22.94 -4.34
N PRO A 284 -18.44 24.07 -4.34
CA PRO A 284 -18.36 25.03 -5.43
C PRO A 284 -16.88 25.32 -5.67
N ALA A 285 -16.48 25.42 -6.94
CA ALA A 285 -15.25 26.11 -7.29
C ALA A 285 -15.43 27.54 -6.80
N GLY A 286 -15.23 27.75 -5.50
CA GLY A 286 -15.22 29.05 -4.91
C GLY A 286 -14.23 29.84 -5.72
N GLU A 287 -14.61 31.05 -6.13
CA GLU A 287 -13.61 32.11 -6.14
C GLU A 287 -12.74 31.88 -4.90
N PRO A 288 -11.40 31.83 -5.01
CA PRO A 288 -10.55 31.49 -3.89
C PRO A 288 -10.93 32.40 -2.74
N GLU A 289 -11.77 31.90 -1.85
CA GLU A 289 -12.21 32.60 -0.68
C GLU A 289 -10.92 32.60 0.10
N ALA A 290 -10.31 33.78 0.15
CA ALA A 290 -9.10 34.00 0.91
C ALA A 290 -9.31 33.26 2.23
N PRO A 291 -8.51 32.21 2.52
CA PRO A 291 -8.70 31.48 3.74
C PRO A 291 -8.66 32.55 4.82
N ALA A 292 -9.74 32.63 5.62
CA ALA A 292 -9.72 33.43 6.83
C ALA A 292 -8.39 33.08 7.49
N ALA A 293 -7.53 34.10 7.62
CA ALA A 293 -6.14 33.94 7.96
C ALA A 293 -6.03 33.24 9.33
N HIS A 294 -6.02 31.91 9.29
CA HIS A 294 -5.46 31.09 10.32
C HIS A 294 -4.05 30.80 9.85
N GLU A 295 -3.16 31.72 10.24
CA GLU A 295 -1.75 31.43 10.40
C GLU A 295 -1.62 30.21 11.33
N SER A 296 -1.67 28.99 10.79
CA SER A 296 -1.15 27.82 11.48
C SER A 296 0.07 27.39 10.70
N ALA A 297 1.23 27.88 11.11
CA ALA A 297 2.48 27.21 10.83
C ALA A 297 2.37 25.77 11.35
N THR A 298 2.96 24.79 10.66
CA THR A 298 3.15 23.45 11.22
C THR A 298 3.89 23.59 12.55
N ILE A 299 3.23 23.25 13.66
CA ILE A 299 3.78 23.40 15.00
C ILE A 299 4.38 22.06 15.41
N ALA A 300 5.66 22.04 15.73
CA ALA A 300 6.30 20.88 16.33
C ALA A 300 5.61 20.51 17.65
N THR A 301 5.33 19.23 17.85
CA THR A 301 4.76 18.68 19.07
C THR A 301 5.82 18.77 20.19
N PRO A 302 5.54 19.48 21.30
CA PRO A 302 6.51 19.65 22.36
C PRO A 302 6.74 18.36 23.16
N ALA A 303 7.97 18.19 23.65
CA ALA A 303 8.28 17.06 24.52
C ALA A 303 7.48 17.12 25.84
N PRO A 304 7.06 15.97 26.41
CA PRO A 304 6.38 15.94 27.69
C PRO A 304 7.25 16.54 28.81
N GLY A 305 6.63 17.33 29.70
CA GLY A 305 7.34 17.98 30.83
C GLY A 305 7.66 17.05 32.00
N VAL A 306 7.16 15.81 31.99
CA VAL A 306 7.33 14.82 33.06
C VAL A 306 8.09 13.61 32.51
N ARG A 307 9.17 13.23 33.21
CA ARG A 307 9.98 12.05 32.89
C ARG A 307 9.45 10.84 33.62
N LEU A 308 9.53 9.69 32.96
CA LEU A 308 9.14 8.39 33.52
C LEU A 308 10.34 7.65 34.11
N SER A 309 11.53 7.80 33.53
CA SER A 309 12.76 7.16 33.97
C SER A 309 13.63 8.08 34.84
N GLY A 310 14.36 7.47 35.79
CA GLY A 310 15.42 8.13 36.55
C GLY A 310 16.76 8.20 35.79
N GLU A 311 16.91 7.41 34.73
CA GLU A 311 18.06 7.42 33.81
C GLU A 311 17.80 8.38 32.65
N ARG A 312 18.85 9.03 32.15
CA ARG A 312 18.79 9.90 30.98
C ARG A 312 19.60 9.30 29.85
N ALA A 313 18.98 9.13 28.69
CA ALA A 313 19.64 8.66 27.48
C ALA A 313 20.72 9.66 26.99
N TRP A 314 20.48 10.95 27.19
CA TRP A 314 21.43 12.03 26.88
C TRP A 314 21.09 13.33 27.62
N ASP A 315 21.98 14.32 27.52
CA ASP A 315 21.75 15.68 28.01
C ASP A 315 21.18 16.57 26.90
N GLU A 316 19.89 16.90 26.96
CA GLU A 316 19.23 17.77 25.97
C GLU A 316 19.79 19.19 25.91
N SER A 317 20.46 19.67 26.97
CA SER A 317 21.02 21.04 26.98
C SER A 317 22.20 21.21 26.02
N THR A 318 22.74 20.09 25.53
CA THR A 318 23.85 20.04 24.58
C THR A 318 23.41 20.06 23.11
N ARG A 319 22.10 19.99 22.84
CA ARG A 319 21.55 19.95 21.48
C ARG A 319 21.83 21.26 20.72
N PRO A 320 22.43 21.21 19.52
CA PRO A 320 22.55 22.39 18.67
C PRO A 320 21.17 22.85 18.17
N THR A 321 21.11 24.06 17.62
CA THR A 321 19.91 24.59 16.98
C THR A 321 20.27 25.02 15.57
N ALA A 322 19.40 24.73 14.62
CA ALA A 322 19.55 25.15 13.24
C ALA A 322 19.61 26.69 13.16
N PRO A 323 20.46 27.25 12.28
CA PRO A 323 20.50 28.70 12.08
C PRO A 323 19.18 29.20 11.50
N VAL A 324 18.63 30.27 12.06
CA VAL A 324 17.39 30.88 11.56
C VAL A 324 17.65 31.51 10.18
N PRO A 325 16.90 31.14 9.12
CA PRO A 325 17.11 31.70 7.79
C PRO A 325 16.81 33.21 7.76
N ALA A 326 17.74 34.01 7.25
CA ALA A 326 17.53 35.45 7.08
C ALA A 326 16.60 35.71 5.88
N GLY A 327 15.46 36.37 6.13
CA GLY A 327 14.52 36.79 5.08
C GLY A 327 13.44 35.77 4.71
N ALA A 328 13.00 34.94 5.66
CA ALA A 328 11.94 33.97 5.44
C ALA A 328 10.66 34.61 4.87
N ARG A 329 10.25 34.16 3.68
CA ARG A 329 8.92 34.45 3.14
C ARG A 329 7.90 33.47 3.72
N PRO A 330 6.60 33.81 3.72
CA PRO A 330 5.55 32.84 4.01
C PRO A 330 5.69 31.61 3.10
N LEU A 331 5.72 30.43 3.70
CA LEU A 331 5.71 29.15 3.00
C LEU A 331 4.29 28.85 2.52
N THR A 332 4.17 28.29 1.32
CA THR A 332 2.90 27.81 0.79
C THR A 332 2.46 26.51 1.47
N HIS A 333 1.17 26.16 1.42
CA HIS A 333 0.69 24.87 1.94
C HIS A 333 1.41 23.66 1.32
N GLN A 334 1.78 23.75 0.05
CA GLN A 334 2.53 22.70 -0.64
C GLN A 334 3.97 22.56 -0.10
N GLU A 335 4.58 23.67 0.31
CA GLU A 335 5.90 23.68 0.95
C GLU A 335 5.81 23.09 2.36
N GLN A 336 4.77 23.43 3.13
CA GLN A 336 4.58 22.91 4.50
C GLN A 336 4.24 21.41 4.57
N ALA A 337 3.80 20.81 3.46
CA ALA A 337 3.36 19.40 3.43
C ALA A 337 4.46 18.41 3.88
N ALA A 338 5.73 18.68 3.58
CA ALA A 338 6.84 17.82 4.00
C ALA A 338 7.09 17.90 5.51
N GLY A 339 7.05 19.12 6.09
CA GLY A 339 7.14 19.29 7.54
C GLY A 339 5.95 18.66 8.26
N GLN A 340 4.74 18.80 7.71
CA GLN A 340 3.54 18.18 8.27
C GLN A 340 3.62 16.65 8.25
N HIS A 341 4.10 16.06 7.16
CA HIS A 341 4.24 14.60 7.07
C HIS A 341 5.19 14.02 8.13
N LEU A 342 6.29 14.73 8.47
CA LEU A 342 7.16 14.34 9.57
C LEU A 342 6.40 14.30 10.90
N VAL A 343 5.64 15.36 11.21
CA VAL A 343 4.80 15.44 12.42
C VAL A 343 3.77 14.31 12.44
N ASP A 344 3.12 14.01 11.32
CA ASP A 344 2.11 12.94 11.25
C ASP A 344 2.72 11.54 11.53
N VAL A 345 3.91 11.26 10.98
CA VAL A 345 4.65 10.01 11.26
C VAL A 345 5.03 9.94 12.74
N HIS A 346 5.52 11.04 13.30
CA HIS A 346 5.93 11.10 14.70
C HIS A 346 4.74 10.96 15.65
N ASP A 347 3.60 11.60 15.36
CA ASP A 347 2.37 11.46 16.15
C ASP A 347 1.86 10.02 16.15
N HIS A 348 1.98 9.32 15.02
CA HIS A 348 1.70 7.89 14.98
C HIS A 348 2.62 7.08 15.90
N LEU A 349 3.94 7.33 15.86
CA LEU A 349 4.90 6.68 16.76
C LEU A 349 4.62 6.97 18.24
N ARG A 350 4.24 8.22 18.57
CA ARG A 350 3.83 8.61 19.93
C ARG A 350 2.62 7.79 20.38
N SER A 351 1.60 7.66 19.53
CA SER A 351 0.39 6.90 19.83
C SER A 351 0.69 5.41 20.03
N GLU A 352 1.52 4.81 19.18
CA GLU A 352 1.91 3.40 19.33
C GLU A 352 2.69 3.17 20.64
N LEU A 353 3.61 4.08 20.98
CA LEU A 353 4.38 4.03 22.22
C LEU A 353 3.49 4.12 23.47
N GLU A 354 2.49 5.00 23.45
CA GLU A 354 1.51 5.12 24.53
C GLU A 354 0.71 3.83 24.72
N GLN A 355 0.25 3.22 23.62
CA GLN A 355 -0.50 1.96 23.69
C GLN A 355 0.37 0.80 24.20
N VAL A 356 1.62 0.71 23.77
CA VAL A 356 2.58 -0.29 24.29
C VAL A 356 2.78 -0.12 25.80
N ARG A 357 2.94 1.12 26.27
CA ARG A 357 3.12 1.42 27.70
C ARG A 357 1.89 1.08 28.52
N ASP A 358 0.69 1.45 28.06
CA ASP A 358 -0.57 1.14 28.73
C ASP A 358 -0.75 -0.38 28.89
N LEU A 359 -0.39 -1.17 27.89
CA LEU A 359 -0.46 -2.63 27.96
C LEU A 359 0.51 -3.22 28.98
N ILE A 360 1.74 -2.69 29.05
CA ILE A 360 2.72 -3.09 30.07
C ILE A 360 2.19 -2.74 31.47
N GLU A 361 1.63 -1.54 31.67
CA GLU A 361 1.03 -1.13 32.94
C GLU A 361 -0.14 -2.01 33.35
N GLN A 362 -1.02 -2.39 32.42
CA GLN A 362 -2.14 -3.30 32.68
C GLN A 362 -1.67 -4.71 33.08
N VAL A 363 -0.56 -5.19 32.51
CA VAL A 363 0.08 -6.46 32.90
C VAL A 363 0.69 -6.38 34.29
N VAL A 364 1.47 -5.33 34.56
CA VAL A 364 2.08 -5.10 35.88
C VAL A 364 1.01 -4.98 36.97
N ALA A 365 -0.10 -4.29 36.68
CA ALA A 365 -1.22 -4.16 37.60
C ALA A 365 -2.06 -5.44 37.77
N SER A 366 -1.68 -6.56 37.11
CA SER A 366 -2.44 -7.82 37.07
C SER A 366 -3.90 -7.67 36.61
N ARG A 367 -4.21 -6.57 35.91
CA ARG A 367 -5.55 -6.29 35.34
C ARG A 367 -5.75 -7.05 34.03
N LEU A 368 -4.64 -7.46 33.42
CA LEU A 368 -4.61 -8.10 32.13
C LEU A 368 -3.50 -9.16 32.15
N SER A 369 -3.80 -10.39 31.75
CA SER A 369 -2.77 -11.44 31.68
C SER A 369 -1.79 -11.15 30.55
N ALA A 370 -0.53 -11.60 30.66
CA ALA A 370 0.45 -11.50 29.57
C ALA A 370 -0.09 -12.08 28.23
N GLY A 371 -0.95 -13.11 28.29
CA GLY A 371 -1.62 -13.67 27.13
C GLY A 371 -2.71 -12.78 26.52
N GLN A 372 -3.45 -12.03 27.34
CA GLN A 372 -4.40 -11.01 26.88
C GLN A 372 -3.68 -9.76 26.36
N ALA A 373 -2.54 -9.41 26.95
CA ALA A 373 -1.75 -8.25 26.54
C ALA A 373 -1.16 -8.54 25.18
N ARG A 374 -0.59 -9.73 25.02
CA ARG A 374 -0.25 -10.32 23.73
C ARG A 374 -1.42 -10.27 22.76
N ALA A 375 -2.64 -10.66 23.14
CA ALA A 375 -3.77 -10.63 22.22
C ALA A 375 -4.23 -9.21 21.83
N ALA A 376 -4.03 -8.21 22.68
CA ALA A 376 -4.33 -6.80 22.39
C ALA A 376 -3.23 -6.18 21.52
N ILE A 377 -1.97 -6.40 21.87
CA ILE A 377 -0.77 -6.06 21.10
C ILE A 377 -0.82 -6.71 19.70
N ASN A 378 -1.21 -7.99 19.60
CA ASN A 378 -1.40 -8.70 18.33
C ASN A 378 -2.52 -8.14 17.46
N ARG A 379 -3.48 -7.41 18.05
CA ARG A 379 -4.53 -6.73 17.30
C ARG A 379 -4.06 -5.37 16.78
N MET A 380 -3.13 -4.72 17.49
CA MET A 380 -2.61 -3.40 17.12
C MET A 380 -1.70 -3.40 15.88
N THR A 381 -0.92 -4.46 15.63
CA THR A 381 -0.10 -4.55 14.40
C THR A 381 -0.59 -5.64 13.44
N MET A 382 -0.94 -5.26 12.21
CA MET A 382 -1.19 -6.22 11.12
C MET A 382 0.11 -6.66 10.45
N ARG A 383 0.72 -7.72 10.99
CA ARG A 383 1.50 -8.74 10.25
C ARG A 383 1.58 -9.99 11.11
N GLN A 384 0.92 -11.08 10.71
CA GLN A 384 1.10 -12.39 11.36
C GLN A 384 2.17 -13.21 10.63
N ASN A 385 3.22 -13.56 11.37
CA ASN A 385 3.66 -14.95 11.54
C ASN A 385 3.75 -15.17 13.06
N ASP A 386 3.53 -16.38 13.54
CA ASP A 386 3.40 -16.73 14.97
C ASP A 386 4.58 -16.25 15.86
N TRP A 387 4.47 -16.51 17.18
CA TRP A 387 5.54 -16.55 18.19
C TRP A 387 5.62 -15.35 19.19
N THR A 388 6.23 -15.63 20.35
CA THR A 388 6.12 -15.06 21.73
C THR A 388 6.14 -13.53 21.91
N LEU A 389 5.67 -13.01 23.08
CA LEU A 389 5.60 -11.57 23.49
C LEU A 389 6.85 -10.72 23.15
N GLY A 390 8.05 -11.32 23.15
CA GLY A 390 9.29 -10.64 22.72
C GLY A 390 9.29 -10.15 21.26
N ALA A 391 8.50 -10.74 20.37
CA ALA A 391 8.44 -10.38 18.95
C ALA A 391 7.71 -9.05 18.67
N TYR A 392 6.94 -8.50 19.62
CA TYR A 392 6.15 -7.28 19.40
C TYR A 392 6.87 -5.99 19.77
N CYS A 393 7.65 -5.96 20.86
CA CYS A 393 8.64 -4.89 20.98
C CYS A 393 9.57 -4.95 19.77
N SER A 394 9.98 -6.14 19.30
CA SER A 394 10.73 -6.25 18.03
C SER A 394 9.99 -5.66 16.81
N ALA A 395 8.66 -5.62 16.76
CA ALA A 395 7.89 -5.01 15.67
C ALA A 395 7.87 -3.47 15.76
N TYR A 396 7.53 -2.90 16.92
CA TYR A 396 7.62 -1.45 17.16
C TYR A 396 9.06 -0.94 17.05
N CYS A 397 10.02 -1.65 17.65
CA CYS A 397 11.46 -1.40 17.50
C CYS A 397 11.87 -1.44 16.02
N ARG A 398 11.27 -2.29 15.19
CA ARG A 398 11.55 -2.35 13.74
C ARG A 398 10.94 -1.16 12.99
N VAL A 399 9.77 -0.66 13.37
CA VAL A 399 9.19 0.56 12.79
C VAL A 399 10.08 1.75 13.10
N VAL A 400 10.42 1.96 14.38
CA VAL A 400 11.35 3.03 14.83
C VAL A 400 12.72 2.88 14.15
N THR A 401 13.30 1.67 14.12
CA THR A 401 14.58 1.43 13.44
C THR A 401 14.49 1.73 11.94
N THR A 402 13.39 1.38 11.28
CA THR A 402 13.20 1.64 9.84
C THR A 402 13.06 3.14 9.57
N HIS A 403 12.28 3.85 10.38
CA HIS A 403 12.13 5.30 10.32
C HIS A 403 13.48 6.01 10.44
N HIS A 404 14.22 5.79 11.54
CA HIS A 404 15.53 6.40 11.74
C HIS A 404 16.56 5.97 10.67
N THR A 405 16.50 4.71 10.19
CA THR A 405 17.38 4.25 9.10
C THR A 405 17.10 4.99 7.79
N LEU A 406 15.83 5.26 7.47
CA LEU A 406 15.45 6.02 6.28
C LEU A 406 15.93 7.47 6.38
N GLU A 407 15.87 8.06 7.57
CA GLU A 407 16.37 9.40 7.82
C GLU A 407 17.89 9.49 7.64
N ASP A 408 18.64 8.60 8.29
CA ASP A 408 20.10 8.52 8.21
C ASP A 408 20.60 8.31 6.77
N GLN A 409 19.94 7.42 6.03
CA GLN A 409 20.43 6.97 4.72
C GLN A 409 19.90 7.79 3.54
N SER A 410 18.77 8.48 3.72
CA SER A 410 18.09 9.20 2.63
C SER A 410 17.84 10.67 2.95
N LEU A 411 17.14 10.97 4.04
CA LEU A 411 16.70 12.33 4.36
C LEU A 411 17.87 13.24 4.74
N PHE A 412 18.68 12.85 5.73
CA PHE A 412 19.77 13.67 6.26
C PHE A 412 20.86 13.95 5.22
N PRO A 413 21.30 12.98 4.37
CA PRO A 413 22.23 13.27 3.27
C PRO A 413 21.70 14.28 2.25
N ARG A 414 20.37 14.35 2.06
CA ARG A 414 19.74 15.36 1.20
C ARG A 414 19.71 16.72 1.87
N LEU A 415 19.29 16.78 3.14
CA LEU A 415 19.26 18.02 3.92
C LEU A 415 20.65 18.64 4.07
N ARG A 416 21.70 17.84 4.35
CA ARG A 416 23.10 18.31 4.40
C ARG A 416 23.57 18.95 3.09
N ARG A 417 23.14 18.40 1.96
CA ARG A 417 23.49 18.94 0.64
C ARG A 417 22.75 20.25 0.34
N ALA A 418 21.51 20.36 0.79
CA ALA A 418 20.67 21.53 0.56
C ALA A 418 21.01 22.70 1.51
N ASP A 419 21.32 22.40 2.77
CA ASP A 419 21.63 23.39 3.80
C ASP A 419 22.76 22.86 4.73
N PRO A 420 24.03 23.21 4.42
CA PRO A 420 25.17 22.81 5.24
C PRO A 420 25.09 23.30 6.70
N GLY A 421 24.30 24.34 6.97
CA GLY A 421 24.08 24.88 8.32
C GLY A 421 23.37 23.91 9.26
N LEU A 422 22.65 22.91 8.72
CA LEU A 422 21.97 21.87 9.48
C LEU A 422 22.91 20.76 9.97
N THR A 423 24.16 20.71 9.50
CA THR A 423 25.08 19.61 9.80
C THR A 423 25.19 19.29 11.30
N PRO A 424 25.33 20.27 12.22
CA PRO A 424 25.39 19.96 13.65
C PRO A 424 24.11 19.31 14.19
N VAL A 425 22.93 19.76 13.74
CA VAL A 425 21.64 19.17 14.13
C VAL A 425 21.51 17.75 13.62
N LEU A 426 21.79 17.52 12.33
CA LEU A 426 21.66 16.20 11.70
C LEU A 426 22.64 15.18 12.28
N THR A 427 23.88 15.60 12.57
CA THR A 427 24.84 14.75 13.30
C THR A 427 24.35 14.43 14.70
N ARG A 428 23.72 15.40 15.39
CA ARG A 428 23.16 15.13 16.72
C ARG A 428 21.99 14.13 16.66
N LEU A 429 21.11 14.24 15.65
CA LEU A 429 20.00 13.29 15.47
C LEU A 429 20.50 11.87 15.19
N GLU A 430 21.53 11.71 14.35
CA GLU A 430 22.18 10.40 14.12
C GLU A 430 22.80 9.81 15.40
N GLU A 431 23.44 10.63 16.24
CA GLU A 431 23.94 10.19 17.55
C GLU A 431 22.80 9.69 18.45
N GLU A 432 21.68 10.40 18.47
CA GLU A 432 20.49 10.01 19.24
C GLU A 432 19.85 8.73 18.68
N HIS A 433 19.83 8.52 17.36
CA HIS A 433 19.40 7.26 16.74
C HIS A 433 20.21 6.06 17.24
N HIS A 434 21.54 6.20 17.33
CA HIS A 434 22.40 5.15 17.87
C HIS A 434 22.11 4.83 19.34
N VAL A 435 21.84 5.85 20.16
CA VAL A 435 21.47 5.64 21.57
C VAL A 435 20.10 4.96 21.66
N ILE A 436 19.11 5.40 20.88
CA ILE A 436 17.78 4.78 20.84
C ILE A 436 17.89 3.31 20.43
N HIS A 437 18.71 2.99 19.42
CA HIS A 437 18.95 1.61 19.01
C HIS A 437 19.49 0.76 20.18
N GLY A 438 20.45 1.28 20.95
CA GLY A 438 20.95 0.60 22.15
C GLY A 438 19.86 0.39 23.22
N ILE A 439 18.95 1.35 23.41
CA ILE A 439 17.81 1.18 24.33
C ILE A 439 16.84 0.10 23.80
N LEU A 440 16.57 0.07 22.50
CA LEU A 440 15.72 -0.96 21.88
C LEU A 440 16.31 -2.37 22.08
N GLU A 441 17.64 -2.53 22.00
CA GLU A 441 18.33 -3.79 22.33
C GLU A 441 18.16 -4.18 23.80
N ARG A 442 18.20 -3.22 24.73
CA ARG A 442 17.96 -3.49 26.16
C ARG A 442 16.50 -3.86 26.44
N VAL A 443 15.54 -3.25 25.75
CA VAL A 443 14.11 -3.65 25.82
C VAL A 443 13.93 -5.09 25.36
N ASP A 444 14.59 -5.51 24.27
CA ASP A 444 14.54 -6.90 23.79
C ASP A 444 15.13 -7.88 24.82
N GLN A 445 16.26 -7.54 25.43
CA GLN A 445 16.85 -8.34 26.51
C GLN A 445 15.92 -8.42 27.74
N ALA A 446 15.28 -7.31 28.11
CA ALA A 446 14.35 -7.25 29.24
C ALA A 446 13.09 -8.11 28.99
N LEU A 447 12.59 -8.16 27.75
CA LEU A 447 11.49 -9.05 27.37
C LEU A 447 11.85 -10.51 27.58
N VAL A 448 13.04 -10.94 27.19
CA VAL A 448 13.50 -12.33 27.40
C VAL A 448 13.54 -12.62 28.92
N ALA A 449 14.03 -11.67 29.72
CA ALA A 449 14.10 -11.81 31.16
C ALA A 449 12.72 -11.96 31.85
N THR A 450 11.62 -11.46 31.25
CA THR A 450 10.25 -11.65 31.79
C THR A 450 9.82 -13.12 31.89
N VAL A 451 10.43 -14.00 31.10
CA VAL A 451 10.13 -15.45 31.10
C VAL A 451 11.02 -16.19 32.12
N GLU A 452 12.20 -15.64 32.41
CA GLU A 452 13.26 -16.32 33.17
C GLU A 452 13.31 -15.91 34.64
N SER A 453 12.81 -14.73 35.00
CA SER A 453 12.89 -14.17 36.35
C SER A 453 11.58 -13.55 36.83
N PRO A 454 11.20 -13.70 38.12
CA PRO A 454 10.07 -12.99 38.73
C PRO A 454 10.17 -11.46 38.62
N ASP A 455 11.39 -10.92 38.59
CA ASP A 455 11.65 -9.47 38.53
C ASP A 455 11.70 -8.93 37.07
N GLY A 456 11.53 -9.80 36.07
CA GLY A 456 11.71 -9.41 34.66
C GLY A 456 10.69 -8.37 34.16
N LEU A 457 9.49 -8.32 34.74
CA LEU A 457 8.48 -7.32 34.40
C LEU A 457 8.86 -5.91 34.86
N ASP A 458 9.51 -5.78 36.02
CA ASP A 458 9.98 -4.49 36.53
C ASP A 458 11.15 -3.96 35.69
N LEU A 459 12.03 -4.85 35.23
CA LEU A 459 13.10 -4.51 34.29
C LEU A 459 12.55 -4.05 32.93
N LEU A 460 11.57 -4.78 32.38
CA LEU A 460 10.92 -4.40 31.12
C LEU A 460 10.27 -3.01 31.22
N ARG A 461 9.57 -2.75 32.33
CA ARG A 461 8.96 -1.44 32.58
C ARG A 461 10.00 -0.32 32.59
N ALA A 462 11.11 -0.51 33.31
CA ALA A 462 12.17 0.49 33.40
C ALA A 462 12.80 0.81 32.02
N GLU A 463 13.04 -0.20 31.19
CA GLU A 463 13.60 0.00 29.85
C GLU A 463 12.60 0.66 28.89
N VAL A 464 11.30 0.32 28.98
CA VAL A 464 10.25 0.98 28.18
C VAL A 464 10.03 2.43 28.62
N ASP A 465 10.10 2.74 29.91
CA ASP A 465 10.00 4.11 30.43
C ASP A 465 11.17 4.96 29.91
N LEU A 466 12.37 4.40 29.87
CA LEU A 466 13.55 5.06 29.31
C LEU A 466 13.46 5.22 27.78
N LEU A 467 12.99 4.21 27.06
CA LEU A 467 12.70 4.33 25.63
C LEU A 467 11.68 5.43 25.35
N THR A 468 10.62 5.51 26.17
CA THR A 468 9.57 6.53 26.06
C THR A 468 10.16 7.92 26.24
N ASP A 469 10.93 8.15 27.31
CA ASP A 469 11.57 9.44 27.57
C ASP A 469 12.55 9.84 26.46
N ALA A 470 13.33 8.87 25.94
CA ALA A 470 14.29 9.10 24.87
C ALA A 470 13.59 9.45 23.55
N LEU A 471 12.62 8.64 23.13
CA LEU A 471 11.95 8.80 21.84
C LEU A 471 11.09 10.07 21.80
N LEU A 472 10.29 10.36 22.84
CA LEU A 472 9.49 11.58 22.86
C LEU A 472 10.37 12.84 22.88
N SER A 473 11.51 12.80 23.58
CA SER A 473 12.49 13.89 23.58
C SER A 473 13.15 14.05 22.21
N HIS A 474 13.41 12.95 21.51
CA HIS A 474 14.04 12.91 20.19
C HIS A 474 13.11 13.45 19.10
N LEU A 475 11.91 12.87 18.96
CA LEU A 475 10.91 13.28 17.95
C LEU A 475 10.60 14.78 18.04
N SER A 476 10.39 15.27 19.27
CA SER A 476 10.11 16.70 19.50
C SER A 476 11.28 17.61 19.13
N TYR A 477 12.52 17.12 19.26
CA TYR A 477 13.70 17.87 18.85
C TYR A 477 13.85 17.85 17.32
N GLU A 478 13.64 16.70 16.70
CA GLU A 478 13.67 16.56 15.25
C GLU A 478 12.62 17.45 14.57
N GLU A 479 11.36 17.40 15.01
CA GLU A 479 10.31 18.26 14.46
C GLU A 479 10.66 19.74 14.59
N ARG A 480 11.13 20.15 15.78
CA ARG A 480 11.49 21.54 16.05
C ARG A 480 12.57 22.05 15.10
N GLU A 481 13.57 21.23 14.81
CA GLU A 481 14.71 21.64 14.00
C GLU A 481 14.51 21.38 12.50
N LEU A 482 13.70 20.39 12.10
CA LEU A 482 13.61 19.92 10.71
C LEU A 482 12.30 20.27 10.01
N VAL A 483 11.20 20.61 10.69
CA VAL A 483 9.92 20.97 10.04
C VAL A 483 10.10 22.13 9.05
N GLU A 484 10.79 23.19 9.46
CA GLU A 484 11.03 24.36 8.57
C GLU A 484 12.00 24.02 7.43
N PRO A 485 13.17 23.41 7.68
CA PRO A 485 14.06 23.02 6.60
C PRO A 485 13.44 22.04 5.59
N LEU A 486 12.66 21.07 6.07
CA LEU A 486 11.93 20.14 5.20
C LEU A 486 10.90 20.86 4.36
N SER A 487 10.23 21.86 4.93
CA SER A 487 9.26 22.64 4.19
C SER A 487 9.87 23.47 3.07
N ARG A 488 11.16 23.82 3.17
CA ARG A 488 11.92 24.51 2.11
C ARG A 488 12.52 23.58 1.06
N VAL A 489 13.00 22.41 1.48
CA VAL A 489 13.82 21.51 0.64
C VAL A 489 12.98 20.37 0.03
N GLY A 490 11.86 20.03 0.65
CA GLY A 490 11.02 18.88 0.33
C GLY A 490 11.69 17.53 0.63
N PHE A 491 10.88 16.46 0.58
CA PHE A 491 11.34 15.06 0.70
C PHE A 491 12.16 14.60 -0.49
#